data_AF-X1HJP7-F1
#
_entry.id   AF-X1HJP7-F1
#
_cell.length_a   1.000
_cell.length_b   1.000
_cell.length_c   1.000
_cell.angle_alpha   90.00
_cell.angle_beta   90.00
_cell.angle_gamma   90.00
#
_symmetry.space_group_name_H-M   'P 1'
#
loop_
_entity.id
_entity.type
_entity.pdbx_description
1 polymer ?
#
loop_
_entity_poly.entity_id
_entity_poly.type
_entity_poly.pdbx_seq_one_letter_code
_entity_poly.pdbx_strand_id
1 'polypeptide(L)'
;MRGAGELFSQSQLLLADGKWTEAIETLLKLRKDEPEYQTIKVDSMLYVALRNRGVERILREGDLEGGTYDLALAEKFGPLDVEASNMRTWADLYKTGASFWGLDWGQSSFYFGQIIVVAPNLRDNTNMTAAERFRIATIKYGDFLAANKEWCLAQEQYEAAFSLGSDPSVEPTATWVTKRCSNSKNNNQNNPPPPPPESTPTQEVAPTENPSAEPPPTQPPATDPPATTEPPATDPPATTEPPPTETQPPPTATP
;
A
#
# COMPACT_ATOMS: atom_id res chain seq x y z
N MET A 1 18.41 0.32 38.02
CA MET A 1 18.21 1.81 37.89
C MET A 1 19.31 2.57 37.13
N ARG A 2 20.61 2.60 37.51
CA ARG A 2 21.63 3.40 36.77
C ARG A 2 21.85 2.93 35.32
N GLY A 3 21.89 1.62 35.08
CA GLY A 3 22.05 1.04 33.74
C GLY A 3 20.81 1.20 32.84
N ALA A 4 19.60 1.19 33.40
CA ALA A 4 18.36 1.36 32.64
C ALA A 4 18.28 2.74 31.98
N GLY A 5 18.63 3.80 32.71
CA GLY A 5 18.65 5.17 32.18
C GLY A 5 19.72 5.39 31.11
N GLU A 6 20.86 4.69 31.21
CA GLU A 6 21.91 4.72 30.21
C GLU A 6 21.46 4.04 28.91
N LEU A 7 20.88 2.84 28.97
CA LEU A 7 20.33 2.14 27.80
C LEU A 7 19.21 2.95 27.13
N PHE A 8 18.35 3.60 27.93
CA PHE A 8 17.28 4.45 27.41
C PHE A 8 17.85 5.66 26.67
N SER A 9 18.79 6.39 27.28
CA SER A 9 19.42 7.57 26.67
C SER A 9 20.21 7.19 25.41
N GLN A 10 20.92 6.06 25.44
CA GLN A 10 21.60 5.51 24.28
C GLN A 10 20.63 5.20 23.14
N SER A 11 19.49 4.59 23.44
CA SER A 11 18.45 4.28 22.44
C SER A 11 17.89 5.54 21.79
N GLN A 12 17.75 6.64 22.53
CA GLN A 12 17.32 7.93 21.97
C GLN A 12 18.34 8.48 20.96
N LEU A 13 19.64 8.39 21.27
CA LEU A 13 20.70 8.79 20.34
C LEU A 13 20.72 7.90 19.09
N LEU A 14 20.58 6.58 19.25
CA LEU A 14 20.54 5.64 18.13
C LEU A 14 19.35 5.92 17.20
N LEU A 15 18.18 6.22 17.76
CA LEU A 15 17.01 6.64 16.96
C LEU A 15 17.25 7.94 16.21
N ALA A 16 17.86 8.94 16.87
CA ALA A 16 18.17 10.22 16.23
C ALA A 16 19.20 10.07 15.08
N ASP A 17 20.14 9.13 15.22
CA ASP A 17 21.14 8.80 14.21
C ASP A 17 20.63 7.86 13.09
N GLY A 18 19.39 7.37 13.19
CA GLY A 18 18.84 6.39 12.25
C GLY A 18 19.44 4.98 12.35
N LYS A 19 20.10 4.66 13.47
CA LYS A 19 20.68 3.34 13.74
C LYS A 19 19.63 2.38 14.26
N TRP A 20 18.70 2.02 13.39
CA TRP A 20 17.47 1.32 13.78
C TRP A 20 17.74 -0.05 14.40
N THR A 21 18.69 -0.81 13.85
CA THR A 21 19.03 -2.16 14.35
C THR A 21 19.58 -2.08 15.77
N GLU A 22 20.57 -1.23 16.00
CA GLU A 22 21.18 -1.03 17.31
C GLU A 22 20.17 -0.47 18.32
N ALA A 23 19.27 0.42 17.89
CA ALA A 23 18.20 0.93 18.73
C ALA A 23 17.26 -0.20 19.19
N ILE A 24 16.82 -1.06 18.26
CA ILE A 24 15.96 -2.21 18.58
C ILE A 24 16.66 -3.14 19.57
N GLU A 25 17.91 -3.51 19.32
CA GLU A 25 18.67 -4.39 20.21
C GLU A 25 18.81 -3.80 21.62
N THR A 26 19.12 -2.50 21.72
CA THR A 26 19.29 -1.79 23.00
C THR A 26 17.96 -1.71 23.77
N LEU A 27 16.84 -1.42 23.07
CA LEU A 27 15.50 -1.34 23.66
C LEU A 27 14.98 -2.71 24.11
N LEU A 28 15.20 -3.77 23.32
CA LEU A 28 14.84 -5.13 23.70
C LEU A 28 15.64 -5.61 24.91
N LYS A 29 16.92 -5.27 24.98
CA LYS A 29 17.73 -5.53 26.18
C LYS A 29 17.17 -4.78 27.40
N LEU A 30 16.84 -3.50 27.26
CA LEU A 30 16.23 -2.72 28.33
C LEU A 30 14.92 -3.36 28.83
N ARG A 31 14.03 -3.80 27.93
CA ARG A 31 12.79 -4.51 28.31
C ARG A 31 13.03 -5.84 29.00
N LYS A 32 14.08 -6.57 28.60
CA LYS A 32 14.45 -7.85 29.21
C LYS A 32 14.97 -7.66 30.63
N ASP A 33 15.87 -6.69 30.82
CA ASP A 33 16.58 -6.49 32.08
C ASP A 33 15.73 -5.72 33.09
N GLU A 34 14.93 -4.74 32.63
CA GLU A 34 14.13 -3.83 33.46
C GLU A 34 12.71 -3.62 32.85
N PRO A 35 11.80 -4.61 32.92
CA PRO A 35 10.54 -4.63 32.15
C PRO A 35 9.55 -3.48 32.44
N GLU A 36 9.59 -2.91 33.65
CA GLU A 36 8.71 -1.83 34.09
C GLU A 36 9.29 -0.42 33.80
N TYR A 37 10.51 -0.35 33.28
CA TYR A 37 11.19 0.92 33.06
C TYR A 37 10.59 1.68 31.88
N GLN A 38 9.84 2.74 32.16
CA GLN A 38 9.26 3.66 31.17
C GLN A 38 8.59 2.92 29.98
N THR A 39 7.86 1.84 30.27
CA THR A 39 7.39 0.85 29.28
C THR A 39 6.74 1.49 28.05
N ILE A 40 5.85 2.48 28.24
CA ILE A 40 5.16 3.18 27.15
C ILE A 40 6.16 3.89 26.21
N LYS A 41 7.19 4.55 26.75
CA LYS A 41 8.19 5.25 25.93
C LYS A 41 9.09 4.26 25.22
N VAL A 42 9.50 3.19 25.89
CA VAL A 42 10.33 2.12 25.29
C VAL A 42 9.59 1.44 24.15
N ASP A 43 8.30 1.15 24.32
CA ASP A 43 7.45 0.57 23.28
C ASP A 43 7.22 1.54 22.12
N SER A 44 7.03 2.83 22.41
CA SER A 44 6.94 3.88 21.38
C SER A 44 8.25 3.98 20.57
N MET A 45 9.40 3.86 21.24
CA MET A 45 10.71 3.86 20.58
C MET A 45 10.94 2.60 19.73
N LEU A 46 10.46 1.43 20.20
CA LEU A 46 10.50 0.18 19.43
C LEU A 46 9.63 0.29 18.18
N TYR A 47 8.42 0.86 18.28
CA TYR A 47 7.57 1.15 17.12
C TYR A 47 8.33 1.97 16.08
N VAL A 48 8.92 3.11 16.49
CA VAL A 48 9.64 4.01 15.56
C VAL A 48 10.83 3.29 14.90
N ALA A 49 11.63 2.54 15.68
CA ALA A 49 12.79 1.84 15.13
C ALA A 49 12.39 0.74 14.14
N LEU A 50 11.42 -0.11 14.49
CA LEU A 50 10.93 -1.20 13.65
C LEU A 50 10.27 -0.69 12.37
N ARG A 51 9.41 0.33 12.50
CA ARG A 51 8.75 0.98 11.36
C ARG A 51 9.79 1.51 10.36
N ASN A 52 10.77 2.27 10.82
CA ASN A 52 11.76 2.87 9.93
C ASN A 52 12.71 1.83 9.34
N ARG A 53 13.17 0.85 10.13
CA ARG A 53 13.99 -0.25 9.60
C ARG A 53 13.25 -1.06 8.55
N GLY A 54 11.96 -1.32 8.76
CA GLY A 54 11.11 -2.05 7.82
C GLY A 54 11.02 -1.35 6.47
N VAL A 55 10.73 -0.04 6.47
CA VAL A 55 10.71 0.78 5.25
C VAL A 55 12.08 0.84 4.58
N GLU A 56 13.16 1.02 5.37
CA GLU A 56 14.53 1.10 4.86
C GLU A 56 14.95 -0.19 4.15
N ARG A 57 14.66 -1.35 4.76
CA ARG A 57 14.92 -2.67 4.17
C ARG A 57 14.20 -2.88 2.84
N ILE A 58 12.92 -2.48 2.77
CA ILE A 58 12.13 -2.59 1.55
C ILE A 58 12.72 -1.70 0.45
N LEU A 59 12.96 -0.42 0.75
CA LEU A 59 13.30 0.56 -0.29
C LEU A 59 14.77 0.60 -0.67
N ARG A 60 15.68 0.42 0.29
CA ARG A 60 17.13 0.58 0.07
C ARG A 60 17.83 -0.75 -0.15
N GLU A 61 17.48 -1.76 0.62
CA GLU A 61 18.14 -3.06 0.59
C GLU A 61 17.48 -4.00 -0.44
N GLY A 62 16.17 -3.86 -0.66
CA GLY A 62 15.37 -4.82 -1.42
C GLY A 62 15.06 -6.09 -0.61
N ASP A 63 15.19 -6.02 0.71
CA ASP A 63 14.79 -7.07 1.65
C ASP A 63 13.29 -6.93 1.97
N LEU A 64 12.46 -7.43 1.05
CA LEU A 64 11.01 -7.32 1.15
C LEU A 64 10.46 -8.11 2.33
N GLU A 65 10.93 -9.34 2.52
CA GLU A 65 10.53 -10.22 3.62
C GLU A 65 10.98 -9.68 4.97
N GLY A 66 12.24 -9.30 5.12
CA GLY A 66 12.73 -8.78 6.39
C GLY A 66 12.13 -7.42 6.73
N GLY A 67 11.88 -6.58 5.71
CA GLY A 67 11.20 -5.31 5.93
C GLY A 67 9.73 -5.47 6.31
N THR A 68 8.96 -6.32 5.60
CA THR A 68 7.57 -6.63 5.97
C THR A 68 7.44 -7.28 7.34
N TYR A 69 8.42 -8.11 7.73
CA TYR A 69 8.51 -8.68 9.08
C TYR A 69 8.66 -7.60 10.16
N ASP A 70 9.56 -6.64 9.96
CA ASP A 70 9.76 -5.54 10.91
C ASP A 70 8.50 -4.66 11.05
N LEU A 71 7.81 -4.40 9.93
CA LEU A 71 6.53 -3.67 9.95
C LEU A 71 5.46 -4.44 10.75
N ALA A 72 5.36 -5.76 10.58
CA ALA A 72 4.44 -6.58 11.36
C ALA A 72 4.80 -6.62 12.87
N LEU A 73 6.08 -6.49 13.22
CA LEU A 73 6.49 -6.33 14.61
C LEU A 73 6.11 -4.96 15.16
N ALA A 74 6.25 -3.89 14.37
CA ALA A 74 5.85 -2.54 14.77
C ALA A 74 4.35 -2.47 15.11
N GLU A 75 3.49 -3.20 14.39
CA GLU A 75 2.05 -3.28 14.63
C GLU A 75 1.65 -3.77 16.02
N LYS A 76 2.55 -4.46 16.73
CA LYS A 76 2.34 -4.87 18.12
C LYS A 76 2.33 -3.70 19.11
N PHE A 77 2.85 -2.54 18.69
CA PHE A 77 3.01 -1.33 19.50
C PHE A 77 2.08 -0.18 19.08
N GLY A 78 1.56 -0.23 17.86
CA GLY A 78 0.64 0.77 17.32
C GLY A 78 0.37 0.53 15.84
N PRO A 79 -0.69 1.12 15.27
CA PRO A 79 -1.01 0.96 13.86
C PRO A 79 0.10 1.53 12.97
N LEU A 80 0.35 0.90 11.82
CA LEU A 80 1.23 1.47 10.81
C LEU A 80 0.64 2.76 10.24
N ASP A 81 1.50 3.75 10.03
CA ASP A 81 1.15 4.90 9.20
C ASP A 81 0.97 4.50 7.73
N VAL A 82 0.42 5.43 6.94
CA VAL A 82 0.08 5.19 5.53
C VAL A 82 1.30 4.80 4.69
N GLU A 83 2.47 5.38 4.97
CA GLU A 83 3.69 5.04 4.22
C GLU A 83 4.10 3.58 4.47
N ALA A 84 4.23 3.19 5.75
CA ALA A 84 4.61 1.83 6.10
C ALA A 84 3.55 0.80 5.66
N SER A 85 2.27 1.13 5.77
CA SER A 85 1.18 0.27 5.28
C SER A 85 1.28 0.05 3.76
N ASN A 86 1.49 1.13 2.99
CA ASN A 86 1.69 1.03 1.54
C ASN A 86 2.93 0.21 1.18
N MET A 87 4.06 0.40 1.89
CA MET A 87 5.28 -0.39 1.67
C MET A 87 5.02 -1.88 1.82
N ARG A 88 4.30 -2.28 2.87
CA ARG A 88 3.93 -3.68 3.08
C ARG A 88 3.07 -4.21 1.94
N THR A 89 2.01 -3.48 1.57
CA THR A 89 1.13 -3.87 0.46
C THR A 89 1.89 -4.04 -0.84
N TRP A 90 2.80 -3.13 -1.18
CA TRP A 90 3.57 -3.20 -2.42
C TRP A 90 4.61 -4.32 -2.39
N ALA A 91 5.26 -4.56 -1.25
CA ALA A 91 6.16 -5.69 -1.06
C ALA A 91 5.43 -7.03 -1.22
N ASP A 92 4.22 -7.16 -0.67
CA ASP A 92 3.39 -8.36 -0.82
C ASP A 92 2.97 -8.56 -2.29
N LEU A 93 2.48 -7.52 -2.98
CA LEU A 93 2.17 -7.59 -4.41
C LEU A 93 3.38 -8.01 -5.25
N TYR A 94 4.56 -7.46 -4.95
CA TYR A 94 5.79 -7.77 -5.66
C TYR A 94 6.13 -9.27 -5.50
N LYS A 95 6.11 -9.76 -4.26
CA LYS A 95 6.39 -11.16 -3.94
C LYS A 95 5.37 -12.10 -4.58
N THR A 96 4.09 -11.74 -4.59
CA THR A 96 3.04 -12.50 -5.26
C THR A 96 3.29 -12.57 -6.77
N GLY A 97 3.55 -11.44 -7.44
CA GLY A 97 3.87 -11.43 -8.87
C GLY A 97 5.13 -12.24 -9.21
N ALA A 98 6.14 -12.21 -8.33
CA ALA A 98 7.35 -13.00 -8.44
C ALA A 98 7.09 -14.52 -8.30
N SER A 99 6.13 -14.92 -7.45
CA SER A 99 5.80 -16.33 -7.22
C SER A 99 5.23 -17.03 -8.47
N PHE A 100 4.64 -16.27 -9.40
CA PHE A 100 4.15 -16.77 -10.68
C PHE A 100 5.21 -16.76 -11.80
N TRP A 101 6.41 -16.23 -11.54
CA TRP A 101 7.44 -16.08 -12.54
C TRP A 101 7.85 -17.43 -13.16
N GLY A 102 7.76 -17.53 -14.48
CA GLY A 102 8.04 -18.79 -15.19
C GLY A 102 6.94 -19.85 -15.11
N LEU A 103 5.90 -19.64 -14.31
CA LEU A 103 4.78 -20.56 -14.14
C LEU A 103 3.52 -20.05 -14.83
N ASP A 104 3.17 -18.78 -14.59
CA ASP A 104 2.03 -18.10 -15.19
C ASP A 104 2.40 -16.64 -15.47
N TRP A 105 2.76 -16.37 -16.73
CA TRP A 105 3.15 -15.03 -17.17
C TRP A 105 1.99 -14.03 -17.15
N GLY A 106 0.75 -14.49 -17.29
CA GLY A 106 -0.44 -13.64 -17.20
C GLY A 106 -0.66 -13.15 -15.77
N GLN A 107 -0.57 -14.04 -14.78
CA GLN A 107 -0.63 -13.64 -13.37
C GLN A 107 0.55 -12.76 -12.97
N SER A 108 1.78 -13.13 -13.40
CA SER A 108 2.97 -12.34 -13.08
C SER A 108 2.85 -10.91 -13.63
N SER A 109 2.47 -10.75 -14.90
CA SER A 109 2.25 -9.44 -15.51
C SER A 109 1.11 -8.67 -14.85
N PHE A 110 0.02 -9.34 -14.47
CA PHE A 110 -1.10 -8.73 -13.76
C PHE A 110 -0.68 -8.09 -12.42
N TYR A 111 0.03 -8.82 -11.57
CA TYR A 111 0.47 -8.28 -10.27
C TYR A 111 1.49 -7.16 -10.43
N PHE A 112 2.50 -7.32 -11.29
CA PHE A 112 3.46 -6.24 -11.51
C PHE A 112 2.81 -5.01 -12.16
N GLY A 113 1.80 -5.18 -13.00
CA GLY A 113 1.02 -4.10 -13.60
C GLY A 113 0.31 -3.21 -12.59
N GLN A 114 -0.05 -3.75 -11.43
CA GLN A 114 -0.60 -2.96 -10.32
C GLN A 114 0.49 -2.12 -9.62
N ILE A 115 1.73 -2.59 -9.61
CA ILE A 115 2.84 -1.94 -8.89
C ILE A 115 3.48 -0.85 -9.73
N ILE A 116 3.60 -1.03 -11.06
CA ILE A 116 4.32 -0.06 -11.91
C ILE A 116 3.77 1.37 -11.86
N VAL A 117 2.50 1.54 -11.54
CA VAL A 117 1.85 2.86 -11.44
C VAL A 117 2.12 3.59 -10.12
N VAL A 118 2.48 2.85 -9.07
CA VAL A 118 2.68 3.39 -7.70
C VAL A 118 4.11 3.29 -7.21
N ALA A 119 4.83 2.22 -7.58
CA ALA A 119 6.18 1.92 -7.11
C ALA A 119 7.03 1.20 -8.18
N PRO A 120 7.24 1.80 -9.38
CA PRO A 120 7.94 1.14 -10.49
C PRO A 120 9.39 0.74 -10.14
N ASN A 121 10.02 1.45 -9.21
CA ASN A 121 11.40 1.21 -8.77
C ASN A 121 11.51 0.23 -7.60
N LEU A 122 10.39 -0.24 -7.02
CA LEU A 122 10.43 -1.26 -5.98
C LEU A 122 11.12 -2.51 -6.52
N ARG A 123 12.04 -3.08 -5.75
CA ARG A 123 12.87 -4.21 -6.16
C ARG A 123 13.05 -5.20 -5.02
N ASP A 124 13.40 -6.43 -5.36
CA ASP A 124 13.91 -7.40 -4.41
C ASP A 124 15.45 -7.42 -4.39
N ASN A 125 16.02 -8.39 -3.68
CA ASN A 125 17.45 -8.64 -3.58
C ASN A 125 18.13 -9.07 -4.91
N THR A 126 17.36 -9.43 -5.94
CA THR A 126 17.89 -9.69 -7.29
C THR A 126 18.18 -8.40 -8.06
N ASN A 127 17.82 -7.25 -7.49
CA ASN A 127 17.85 -5.92 -8.12
C ASN A 127 16.93 -5.75 -9.33
N MET A 128 16.01 -6.70 -9.59
CA MET A 128 14.97 -6.48 -10.58
C MET A 128 13.91 -5.54 -10.01
N THR A 129 13.58 -4.48 -10.75
CA THR A 129 12.50 -3.58 -10.37
C THR A 129 11.14 -4.13 -10.79
N ALA A 130 10.06 -3.64 -10.18
CA ALA A 130 8.69 -3.96 -10.58
C ALA A 130 8.42 -3.61 -12.04
N ALA A 131 8.97 -2.49 -12.52
CA ALA A 131 8.89 -2.11 -13.93
C ALA A 131 9.57 -3.14 -14.85
N GLU A 132 10.78 -3.59 -14.52
CA GLU A 132 11.47 -4.58 -15.35
C GLU A 132 10.81 -5.96 -15.28
N ARG A 133 10.32 -6.36 -14.10
CA ARG A 133 9.50 -7.56 -13.92
C ARG A 133 8.25 -7.50 -14.80
N PHE A 134 7.53 -6.38 -14.81
CA PHE A 134 6.35 -6.20 -15.66
C PHE A 134 6.71 -6.28 -17.15
N ARG A 135 7.77 -5.58 -17.59
CA ARG A 135 8.21 -5.57 -18.99
C ARG A 135 8.50 -6.99 -19.49
N ILE A 136 9.28 -7.76 -18.73
CA ILE A 136 9.61 -9.14 -19.12
C ILE A 136 8.37 -10.05 -19.05
N ALA A 137 7.56 -9.94 -17.98
CA ALA A 137 6.39 -10.79 -17.83
C ALA A 137 5.38 -10.57 -18.96
N THR A 138 5.13 -9.33 -19.36
CA THR A 138 4.26 -9.00 -20.50
C THR A 138 4.82 -9.50 -21.82
N ILE A 139 6.12 -9.38 -22.08
CA ILE A 139 6.76 -9.99 -23.27
C ILE A 139 6.52 -11.51 -23.29
N LYS A 140 6.78 -12.19 -22.18
CA LYS A 140 6.61 -13.66 -22.08
C LYS A 140 5.15 -14.08 -22.17
N TYR A 141 4.24 -13.27 -21.65
CA TYR A 141 2.81 -13.54 -21.80
C TYR A 141 2.35 -13.32 -23.25
N GLY A 142 2.86 -12.27 -23.92
CA GLY A 142 2.68 -12.05 -25.36
C GLY A 142 3.17 -13.23 -26.20
N ASP A 143 4.36 -13.77 -25.89
CA ASP A 143 4.92 -14.96 -26.55
C ASP A 143 3.97 -16.17 -26.38
N PHE A 144 3.47 -16.39 -25.17
CA PHE A 144 2.52 -17.47 -24.86
C PHE A 144 1.21 -17.32 -25.65
N LEU A 145 0.62 -16.12 -25.65
CA LEU A 145 -0.61 -15.83 -26.38
C LEU A 145 -0.43 -15.99 -27.89
N ALA A 146 0.70 -15.53 -28.42
CA ALA A 146 1.05 -15.69 -29.83
C ALA A 146 1.20 -17.17 -30.22
N ALA A 147 1.83 -17.99 -29.37
CA ALA A 147 1.92 -19.43 -29.60
C ALA A 147 0.53 -20.11 -29.66
N ASN A 148 -0.43 -19.59 -28.88
CA ASN A 148 -1.84 -20.02 -28.88
C ASN A 148 -2.70 -19.36 -29.97
N LYS A 149 -2.08 -18.55 -30.86
CA LYS A 149 -2.75 -17.81 -31.94
C LYS A 149 -3.73 -16.74 -31.48
N GLU A 150 -3.63 -16.31 -30.22
CA GLU A 150 -4.36 -15.19 -29.64
C GLU A 150 -3.67 -13.86 -30.00
N TRP A 151 -3.57 -13.59 -31.31
CA TRP A 151 -2.68 -12.56 -31.85
C TRP A 151 -2.94 -11.15 -31.32
N CYS A 152 -4.20 -10.77 -31.14
CA CYS A 152 -4.53 -9.42 -30.71
C CYS A 152 -4.27 -9.21 -29.22
N LEU A 153 -4.53 -10.21 -28.39
CA LEU A 153 -4.15 -10.18 -26.98
C LEU A 153 -2.63 -10.17 -26.82
N ALA A 154 -1.92 -10.96 -27.64
CA ALA A 154 -0.46 -10.93 -27.67
C ALA A 154 0.09 -9.54 -28.05
N GLN A 155 -0.52 -8.89 -29.06
CA GLN A 155 -0.15 -7.53 -29.47
C GLN A 155 -0.26 -6.54 -28.30
N GLU A 156 -1.37 -6.56 -27.55
CA GLU A 156 -1.57 -5.69 -26.38
C GLU A 156 -0.47 -5.88 -25.33
N GLN A 157 0.01 -7.11 -25.11
CA GLN A 157 1.09 -7.36 -24.16
C GLN A 157 2.44 -6.80 -24.64
N TYR A 158 2.78 -6.92 -25.93
CA TYR A 158 4.01 -6.31 -26.44
C TYR A 158 3.95 -4.78 -26.41
N GLU A 159 2.78 -4.18 -26.71
CA GLU A 159 2.58 -2.74 -26.58
C GLU A 159 2.75 -2.26 -25.13
N ALA A 160 2.20 -3.01 -24.16
CA ALA A 160 2.40 -2.74 -22.75
C ALA A 160 3.90 -2.78 -22.36
N ALA A 161 4.65 -3.77 -22.84
CA ALA A 161 6.09 -3.85 -22.61
C ALA A 161 6.84 -2.65 -23.22
N PHE A 162 6.51 -2.28 -24.46
CA PHE A 162 7.16 -1.17 -25.17
C PHE A 162 6.82 0.22 -24.63
N SER A 163 5.74 0.35 -23.85
CA SER A 163 5.47 1.57 -23.09
C SER A 163 6.57 1.90 -22.05
N LEU A 164 7.35 0.91 -21.64
CA LEU A 164 8.49 1.07 -20.72
C LEU A 164 9.84 1.22 -21.44
N GLY A 165 9.91 0.93 -22.74
CA GLY A 165 11.12 1.05 -23.55
C GLY A 165 11.15 0.07 -24.73
N SER A 166 11.86 0.46 -25.80
CA SER A 166 12.08 -0.38 -26.97
C SER A 166 12.99 -1.57 -26.64
N ASP A 167 12.70 -2.73 -27.24
CA ASP A 167 13.55 -3.92 -27.16
C ASP A 167 13.77 -4.49 -28.58
N PRO A 168 14.92 -4.19 -29.23
CA PRO A 168 15.19 -4.63 -30.59
C PRO A 168 15.15 -6.15 -30.79
N SER A 169 15.31 -6.93 -29.71
CA SER A 169 15.23 -8.40 -29.79
C SER A 169 13.79 -8.89 -29.87
N VAL A 170 12.83 -8.09 -29.42
CA VAL A 170 11.38 -8.42 -29.37
C VAL A 170 10.62 -7.78 -30.54
N GLU A 171 11.08 -6.64 -31.05
CA GLU A 171 10.45 -5.90 -32.16
C GLU A 171 10.05 -6.75 -33.38
N PRO A 172 10.88 -7.70 -33.88
CA PRO A 172 10.49 -8.54 -35.01
C PRO A 172 9.27 -9.41 -34.71
N THR A 173 9.24 -10.01 -33.51
CA THR A 173 8.12 -10.86 -33.07
C THR A 173 6.86 -10.02 -32.88
N ALA A 174 6.95 -8.89 -32.20
CA ALA A 174 5.81 -7.99 -31.99
C ALA A 174 5.22 -7.47 -33.32
N THR A 175 6.09 -7.13 -34.28
CA THR A 175 5.66 -6.73 -35.64
C THR A 175 4.94 -7.85 -36.36
N TRP A 176 5.46 -9.09 -36.26
CA TRP A 176 4.82 -10.25 -36.85
C TRP A 176 3.45 -10.55 -36.22
N VAL A 177 3.34 -10.45 -34.89
CA VAL A 177 2.07 -10.61 -34.15
C VAL A 177 1.05 -9.54 -34.56
N THR A 178 1.47 -8.28 -34.68
CA THR A 178 0.61 -7.17 -35.13
C THR A 178 0.00 -7.43 -36.51
N LYS A 179 0.81 -7.95 -37.45
CA LYS A 179 0.32 -8.35 -38.79
C LYS A 179 -0.69 -9.48 -38.70
N ARG A 180 -0.46 -10.48 -37.85
CA ARG A 180 -1.38 -11.61 -37.63
C ARG A 180 -2.71 -11.16 -37.02
N CYS A 181 -2.67 -10.25 -36.03
CA CYS A 181 -3.88 -9.68 -35.44
C CYS A 181 -4.71 -8.94 -36.50
N SER A 182 -4.08 -8.08 -37.30
CA SER A 182 -4.75 -7.33 -38.37
C SER A 182 -5.44 -8.25 -39.37
N ASN A 183 -4.77 -9.32 -39.81
CA ASN A 183 -5.36 -10.31 -40.73
C ASN A 183 -6.55 -11.06 -40.12
N SER A 184 -6.49 -11.39 -38.82
CA SER A 184 -7.59 -12.06 -38.11
C SER A 184 -8.86 -11.18 -38.06
N LYS A 185 -8.68 -9.88 -37.79
CA LYS A 185 -9.78 -8.90 -37.79
C LYS A 185 -10.45 -8.81 -39.17
N ASN A 186 -9.67 -8.76 -40.24
CA ASN A 186 -10.18 -8.70 -41.61
C ASN A 186 -10.94 -9.98 -42.01
N ASN A 187 -10.49 -11.16 -41.57
CA ASN A 187 -11.20 -12.42 -41.83
C ASN A 187 -12.54 -12.50 -41.11
N ASN A 188 -12.63 -12.01 -39.86
CA ASN A 188 -13.89 -11.97 -39.13
C ASN A 188 -14.89 -10.96 -39.72
N GLN A 189 -14.40 -9.87 -40.33
CA GLN A 189 -15.26 -8.91 -41.06
C GLN A 189 -15.78 -9.45 -42.40
N ASN A 190 -15.11 -10.46 -42.98
CA ASN A 190 -15.56 -11.14 -44.19
C ASN A 190 -16.53 -12.29 -43.94
N ASN A 191 -16.84 -12.61 -42.67
CA ASN A 191 -17.96 -13.49 -42.34
C ASN A 191 -19.25 -12.65 -42.32
N PRO A 192 -20.29 -13.03 -43.10
CA PRO A 192 -21.57 -12.34 -43.01
C PRO A 192 -22.09 -12.40 -41.57
N PRO A 193 -22.72 -11.33 -41.05
CA PRO A 193 -23.33 -11.37 -39.73
C PRO A 193 -24.27 -12.58 -39.65
N PRO A 194 -24.30 -13.29 -38.50
CA PRO A 194 -25.27 -14.35 -38.31
C PRO A 194 -26.67 -13.79 -38.58
N PRO A 195 -27.58 -14.56 -39.22
CA PRO A 195 -28.91 -14.09 -39.49
C PRO A 195 -29.55 -13.59 -38.19
N PRO A 196 -30.29 -12.47 -38.22
CA PRO A 196 -30.98 -11.97 -37.04
C PRO A 196 -31.83 -13.10 -36.43
N PRO A 197 -31.91 -13.19 -35.09
CA PRO A 197 -32.71 -14.22 -34.45
C PRO A 197 -34.13 -14.14 -34.99
N GLU A 198 -34.60 -15.26 -35.56
CA GLU A 198 -35.97 -15.41 -36.03
C GLU A 198 -36.88 -15.17 -34.82
N SER A 199 -37.72 -14.15 -34.90
CA SER A 199 -38.61 -13.76 -33.81
C SER A 199 -39.60 -14.88 -33.54
N THR A 200 -39.32 -15.69 -32.52
CA THR A 200 -40.27 -16.62 -31.92
C THR A 200 -41.49 -15.82 -31.46
N PRO A 201 -42.72 -16.20 -31.85
CA PRO A 201 -43.91 -15.47 -31.44
C PRO A 201 -44.07 -15.58 -29.91
N THR A 202 -44.03 -14.43 -29.25
CA THR A 202 -44.41 -14.26 -27.85
C THR A 202 -45.87 -14.69 -27.72
N GLN A 203 -46.12 -15.79 -27.01
CA GLN A 203 -47.46 -16.13 -26.56
C GLN A 203 -47.91 -15.11 -25.52
N GLU A 204 -49.07 -14.52 -25.78
CA GLU A 204 -49.80 -13.63 -24.89
C GLU A 204 -50.25 -14.43 -23.65
N VAL A 205 -49.64 -14.15 -22.50
CA VAL A 205 -50.10 -14.69 -21.22
C VAL A 205 -51.09 -13.69 -20.63
N ALA A 206 -52.31 -14.16 -20.40
CA ALA A 206 -53.41 -13.44 -19.77
C ALA A 206 -53.04 -12.92 -18.36
N PRO A 207 -53.70 -11.86 -17.86
CA PRO A 207 -53.34 -11.25 -16.58
C PRO A 207 -53.78 -12.13 -15.42
N THR A 208 -52.83 -12.62 -14.62
CA THR A 208 -53.11 -13.22 -13.32
C THR A 208 -53.08 -12.14 -12.25
N GLU A 209 -54.12 -12.13 -11.43
CA GLU A 209 -54.39 -11.19 -10.36
C GLU A 209 -53.25 -11.08 -9.34
N ASN A 210 -53.05 -9.84 -8.89
CA ASN A 210 -52.18 -9.45 -7.80
C ASN A 210 -52.71 -9.98 -6.46
N PRO A 211 -51.85 -10.53 -5.60
CA PRO A 211 -51.99 -10.21 -4.19
C PRO A 211 -50.67 -9.77 -3.54
N SER A 212 -50.80 -8.63 -2.87
CA SER A 212 -50.24 -8.34 -1.55
C SER A 212 -48.75 -8.01 -1.42
N ALA A 213 -48.55 -6.72 -1.15
CA ALA A 213 -47.43 -6.04 -0.51
C ALA A 213 -46.47 -6.91 0.32
N GLU A 214 -45.20 -6.83 -0.05
CA GLU A 214 -44.04 -7.18 0.77
C GLU A 214 -43.74 -6.01 1.73
N PRO A 215 -43.42 -6.25 3.01
CA PRO A 215 -43.14 -5.19 3.97
C PRO A 215 -41.78 -4.53 3.71
N PRO A 216 -41.59 -3.26 4.13
CA PRO A 216 -40.36 -2.52 3.89
C PRO A 216 -39.17 -3.11 4.66
N PRO A 217 -37.93 -2.86 4.19
CA PRO A 217 -36.72 -3.41 4.80
C PRO A 217 -36.53 -2.89 6.22
N THR A 218 -36.30 -3.81 7.16
CA THR A 218 -35.91 -3.52 8.53
C THR A 218 -34.59 -2.74 8.55
N GLN A 219 -34.64 -1.49 9.01
CA GLN A 219 -33.45 -0.72 9.36
C GLN A 219 -32.68 -1.41 10.50
N PRO A 220 -31.34 -1.36 10.51
CA PRO A 220 -30.57 -1.67 11.72
C PRO A 220 -30.98 -0.69 12.85
N PRO A 221 -30.98 -1.11 14.13
CA PRO A 221 -31.31 -0.22 15.23
C PRO A 221 -30.37 1.00 15.22
N ALA A 222 -30.97 2.19 15.25
CA ALA A 222 -30.27 3.39 15.68
C ALA A 222 -29.76 3.14 17.11
N THR A 223 -28.45 3.16 17.30
CA THR A 223 -27.87 3.34 18.63
C THR A 223 -28.18 4.76 19.07
N ASP A 224 -28.87 4.89 20.19
CA ASP A 224 -29.09 6.16 20.87
C ASP A 224 -27.76 6.93 21.00
N PRO A 225 -27.76 8.25 20.79
CA PRO A 225 -26.66 9.07 21.25
C PRO A 225 -26.53 8.88 22.78
N PRO A 226 -25.32 8.71 23.33
CA PRO A 226 -25.15 8.72 24.77
C PRO A 226 -25.68 10.04 25.32
N ALA A 227 -26.48 9.94 26.39
CA ALA A 227 -26.91 11.07 27.18
C ALA A 227 -25.70 11.95 27.53
N THR A 228 -25.77 13.22 27.16
CA THR A 228 -24.84 14.25 27.59
C THR A 228 -24.96 14.35 29.11
N THR A 229 -24.01 13.78 29.85
CA THR A 229 -23.78 14.14 31.23
C THR A 229 -23.28 15.59 31.24
N GLU A 230 -24.10 16.46 31.80
CA GLU A 230 -23.76 17.82 32.17
C GLU A 230 -22.48 17.81 33.02
N PRO A 231 -21.41 18.53 32.63
CA PRO A 231 -20.26 18.70 33.50
C PRO A 231 -20.67 19.53 34.72
N PRO A 232 -20.14 19.26 35.93
CA PRO A 232 -20.37 20.13 37.07
C PRO A 232 -19.86 21.54 36.72
N ALA A 233 -20.66 22.54 37.09
CA ALA A 233 -20.32 23.95 36.99
C ALA A 233 -18.92 24.19 37.54
N THR A 234 -18.00 24.61 36.67
CA THR A 234 -16.71 25.15 37.06
C THR A 234 -16.91 26.65 37.28
N ASP A 235 -16.59 27.10 38.48
CA ASP A 235 -16.51 28.52 38.80
C ASP A 235 -15.64 29.25 37.76
N PRO A 236 -16.00 30.49 37.40
CA PRO A 236 -15.20 31.27 36.47
C PRO A 236 -13.79 31.48 37.02
N PRO A 237 -12.74 31.38 36.17
CA PRO A 237 -11.39 31.66 36.60
C PRO A 237 -11.29 33.11 37.07
N ALA A 238 -10.68 33.29 38.24
CA ALA A 238 -10.25 34.60 38.70
C ALA A 238 -9.40 35.25 37.61
N THR A 239 -9.82 36.43 37.15
CA THR A 239 -9.01 37.37 36.38
C THR A 239 -7.68 37.57 37.12
N THR A 240 -6.60 37.04 36.56
CA THR A 240 -5.26 37.43 36.93
C THR A 240 -5.03 38.85 36.44
N GLU A 241 -5.11 39.77 37.38
CA GLU A 241 -4.66 41.14 37.26
C GLU A 241 -3.19 41.16 36.80
N PRO A 242 -2.81 41.97 35.81
CA PRO A 242 -1.40 42.11 35.45
C PRO A 242 -0.62 42.71 36.64
N PRO A 243 0.64 42.30 36.87
CA PRO A 243 1.43 42.86 37.95
C PRO A 243 1.62 44.38 37.74
N PRO A 244 1.66 45.17 38.83
CA PRO A 244 1.87 46.61 38.73
C PRO A 244 3.22 46.88 38.04
N THR A 245 3.19 47.77 37.05
CA THR A 245 4.40 48.29 36.40
C THR A 245 5.26 48.98 37.46
N GLU A 246 6.37 48.35 37.82
CA GLU A 246 7.40 48.93 38.67
C GLU A 246 7.95 50.17 37.96
N THR A 247 7.61 51.34 38.49
CA THR A 247 8.06 52.62 37.96
C THR A 247 9.53 52.78 38.37
N GLN A 248 10.44 52.72 37.39
CA GLN A 248 11.86 53.04 37.66
C GLN A 248 11.96 54.46 38.26
N PRO A 249 12.69 54.64 39.37
CA PRO A 249 12.98 55.98 39.87
C PRO A 249 13.87 56.74 38.86
N PRO A 250 13.71 58.07 38.75
CA PRO A 250 14.50 58.87 37.82
C PRO A 250 15.98 58.84 38.18
N PRO A 251 16.90 58.95 37.21
CA PRO A 251 18.32 58.96 37.48
C PRO A 251 18.69 60.18 38.33
N THR A 252 19.38 59.93 39.43
CA THR A 252 19.97 60.93 40.31
C THR A 252 20.96 61.78 39.52
N ALA A 253 20.65 63.07 39.33
CA ALA A 253 21.65 64.06 38.94
C ALA A 253 22.59 64.27 40.13
N THR A 254 23.87 63.94 39.95
CA THR A 254 24.94 64.29 40.90
C THR A 254 25.75 65.44 40.28
N PRO A 255 26.14 66.45 41.08
CA PRO A 255 26.72 67.73 40.63
C PRO A 255 28.05 67.65 39.89
#